data_AF-A0A351HZF6-F1
#
_entry.id   AF-A0A351HZF6-F1
#
_cell.length_a   1.000
_cell.length_b   1.000
_cell.length_c   1.000
_cell.angle_alpha   90.00
_cell.angle_beta   90.00
_cell.angle_gamma   90.00
#
_symmetry.space_group_name_H-M   'P 1'
#
loop_
_entity.id
_entity.type
_entity.pdbx_description
1 polymer ?
#
loop_
_entity_poly.entity_id
_entity_poly.type
_entity_poly.pdbx_seq_one_letter_code
_entity_poly.pdbx_strand_id
1 'polypeptide(L)'
;MSAAGLLAFVYGAAYVDLVLRARSSYLEGEKWLEWSRRPELKKAHFDGIYAAREVELARERDAGRLSPAACDKKLFLARFERDQAVAESSLKYAYVWFQSAAELFTPPESRWVVLSRGRMKETRALWKKELDAKKVPYRDYMLD
;
A
#
# COMPACT_ATOMS: atom_id res chain seq x y z
N MET A 1 -38.06 -3.89 15.12
CA MET A 1 -36.99 -4.57 14.37
C MET A 1 -36.80 -5.94 15.00
N SER A 2 -37.10 -7.03 14.29
CA SER A 2 -36.99 -8.39 14.85
C SER A 2 -35.52 -8.81 14.98
N ALA A 3 -35.22 -9.73 15.91
CA ALA A 3 -33.87 -10.27 16.09
C ALA A 3 -33.31 -10.87 14.77
N ALA A 4 -34.17 -11.53 13.99
CA ALA A 4 -33.81 -12.04 12.66
C ALA A 4 -33.45 -10.92 11.67
N GLY A 5 -34.17 -9.80 11.67
CA GLY A 5 -33.88 -8.65 10.82
C GLY A 5 -32.55 -7.97 11.19
N LEU A 6 -32.26 -7.88 12.49
CA LEU A 6 -30.98 -7.34 12.97
C LEU A 6 -29.80 -8.24 12.56
N LEU A 7 -29.94 -9.56 12.72
CA LEU A 7 -28.92 -10.52 12.29
C LEU A 7 -28.67 -10.43 10.78
N ALA A 8 -29.72 -10.43 9.96
CA ALA A 8 -29.60 -10.30 8.51
C ALA A 8 -28.87 -9.01 8.11
N PHE A 9 -29.18 -7.89 8.77
CA PHE A 9 -28.50 -6.61 8.53
C PHE A 9 -27.01 -6.66 8.90
N VAL A 10 -26.68 -7.18 10.09
CA VAL A 10 -25.28 -7.24 10.57
C VAL A 10 -24.44 -8.14 9.66
N TYR A 11 -24.93 -9.33 9.30
CA TYR A 11 -24.21 -10.22 8.39
C TYR A 11 -24.11 -9.65 6.98
N GLY A 12 -25.17 -9.00 6.48
CA GLY A 12 -25.14 -8.31 5.19
C GLY A 12 -24.12 -7.16 5.15
N ALA A 13 -24.09 -6.33 6.19
CA ALA A 13 -23.14 -5.23 6.31
C ALA A 13 -21.69 -5.75 6.40
N ALA A 14 -21.44 -6.79 7.20
CA ALA A 14 -20.12 -7.42 7.29
C ALA A 14 -19.66 -8.01 5.95
N TYR A 15 -20.57 -8.69 5.23
CA TYR A 15 -20.27 -9.22 3.90
C TYR A 15 -19.86 -8.10 2.93
N VAL A 16 -20.63 -7.02 2.89
CA VAL A 16 -20.35 -5.87 2.00
C VAL A 16 -19.02 -5.21 2.38
N ASP A 17 -18.74 -5.00 3.66
CA ASP A 17 -17.47 -4.44 4.13
C ASP A 17 -16.28 -5.30 3.69
N LEU A 18 -16.33 -6.62 3.90
CA LEU A 18 -15.25 -7.54 3.48
C LEU A 18 -15.02 -7.50 1.97
N VAL A 19 -16.07 -7.47 1.16
CA VAL A 19 -15.95 -7.36 -0.30
C VAL A 19 -15.32 -6.04 -0.72
N LEU A 20 -15.68 -4.92 -0.06
CA LEU A 20 -15.09 -3.61 -0.33
C LEU A 20 -13.62 -3.55 0.09
N ARG A 21 -13.26 -4.15 1.24
CA ARG A 21 -11.85 -4.24 1.67
C ARG A 21 -11.00 -5.12 0.77
N ALA A 22 -11.56 -6.24 0.29
CA ALA A 22 -10.91 -7.09 -0.71
C ALA A 22 -10.67 -6.31 -2.02
N ARG A 23 -11.67 -5.54 -2.48
CA ARG A 23 -11.54 -4.68 -3.66
C ARG A 23 -10.43 -3.64 -3.48
N SER A 24 -10.46 -2.89 -2.38
CA SER A 24 -9.48 -1.83 -2.13
C SER A 24 -8.06 -2.38 -2.07
N SER A 25 -7.89 -3.52 -1.38
CA SER A 25 -6.58 -4.17 -1.25
C SER A 25 -6.09 -4.71 -2.59
N TYR A 26 -6.96 -5.31 -3.40
CA TYR A 26 -6.62 -5.72 -4.78
C TYR A 26 -6.17 -4.54 -5.64
N LEU A 27 -6.92 -3.43 -5.63
CA LEU A 27 -6.59 -2.25 -6.44
C LEU A 27 -5.29 -1.59 -5.99
N GLU A 28 -5.04 -1.57 -4.69
CA GLU A 28 -3.77 -1.09 -4.13
C GLU A 28 -2.61 -2.00 -4.59
N GLY A 29 -2.79 -3.33 -4.57
CA GLY A 29 -1.84 -4.28 -5.13
C GLY A 29 -1.54 -4.04 -6.61
N GLU A 30 -2.57 -3.80 -7.44
CA GLU A 30 -2.38 -3.47 -8.86
C GLU A 30 -1.61 -2.15 -9.06
N LYS A 31 -1.85 -1.14 -8.21
CA LYS A 31 -1.09 0.12 -8.25
C LYS A 31 0.39 -0.11 -7.98
N TRP A 32 0.73 -0.89 -6.95
CA TRP A 32 2.12 -1.23 -6.63
C TRP A 32 2.77 -2.10 -7.71
N LEU A 33 2.02 -3.03 -8.29
CA LEU A 33 2.51 -3.84 -9.40
C LEU A 33 2.80 -2.97 -10.63
N GLU A 34 1.94 -2.00 -10.93
CA GLU A 34 2.18 -1.04 -12.01
C GLU A 34 3.39 -0.16 -11.73
N TRP A 35 3.58 0.29 -10.50
CA TRP A 35 4.79 1.00 -10.07
C TRP A 35 6.07 0.17 -10.18
N SER A 36 5.99 -1.17 -10.12
CA SER A 36 7.14 -2.00 -10.44
C SER A 36 7.48 -1.98 -11.93
N ARG A 37 6.46 -1.90 -12.81
CA ARG A 37 6.66 -1.83 -14.26
C ARG A 37 7.09 -0.43 -14.70
N ARG A 38 6.61 0.57 -13.98
CA ARG A 38 6.79 2.00 -14.24
C ARG A 38 7.25 2.74 -12.98
N PRO A 39 8.54 2.58 -12.58
CA PRO A 39 9.07 3.18 -11.35
C PRO A 39 8.96 4.72 -11.32
N GLU A 40 8.89 5.36 -12.48
CA GLU A 40 8.71 6.81 -12.59
C GLU A 40 7.38 7.28 -12.01
N LEU A 41 6.32 6.46 -12.07
CA LEU A 41 5.01 6.79 -11.50
C LEU A 41 5.05 6.82 -9.97
N LYS A 42 5.75 5.85 -9.38
CA LYS A 42 5.98 5.81 -7.93
C LYS A 42 6.76 7.02 -7.46
N LYS A 43 7.85 7.33 -8.17
CA LYS A 43 8.67 8.51 -7.88
C LYS A 43 7.83 9.79 -7.95
N ALA A 44 7.07 9.99 -9.03
CA ALA A 44 6.21 11.15 -9.20
C ALA A 44 5.16 11.27 -8.08
N HIS A 45 4.59 10.14 -7.64
CA HIS A 45 3.65 10.11 -6.52
C HIS A 45 4.26 10.63 -5.22
N PHE A 46 5.41 10.07 -4.80
CA PHE A 46 6.05 10.48 -3.54
C PHE A 46 6.72 11.85 -3.63
N ASP A 47 7.18 12.28 -4.81
CA ASP A 47 7.62 13.65 -5.05
C ASP A 47 6.47 14.65 -4.86
N GLY A 48 5.26 14.30 -5.30
CA GLY A 48 4.07 15.13 -5.09
C GLY A 48 3.68 15.27 -3.61
N ILE A 49 3.76 14.17 -2.84
CA ILE A 49 3.53 14.19 -1.39
C ILE A 49 4.56 15.09 -0.69
N TYR A 50 5.84 14.94 -1.05
CA TYR A 50 6.91 15.75 -0.50
C TYR A 50 6.71 17.25 -0.83
N ALA A 51 6.43 17.59 -2.08
CA ALA A 51 6.19 18.98 -2.48
C ALA A 51 5.00 19.61 -1.74
N ALA A 52 3.91 18.87 -1.54
CA ALA A 52 2.78 19.35 -0.73
C ALA A 52 3.19 19.62 0.73
N ARG A 53 4.04 18.75 1.30
CA ARG A 53 4.58 18.92 2.65
C ARG A 53 5.52 20.13 2.76
N GLU A 54 6.33 20.40 1.74
CA GLU A 54 7.18 21.60 1.69
C GLU A 54 6.34 22.88 1.77
N VAL A 55 5.26 22.95 0.98
CA VAL A 55 4.33 24.10 0.98
C VAL A 55 3.64 24.27 2.33
N GLU A 56 3.19 23.18 2.95
CA GLU A 56 2.56 23.20 4.27
C GLU A 56 3.51 23.72 5.35
N LEU A 57 4.73 23.19 5.41
CA LEU A 57 5.74 23.58 6.39
C LEU A 57 6.21 25.02 6.22
N ALA A 58 6.37 25.47 4.97
CA ALA A 58 6.65 26.88 4.68
C ALA A 58 5.53 27.78 5.21
N ARG A 59 4.26 27.40 4.99
CA ARG A 59 3.11 28.15 5.52
C ARG A 59 3.05 28.16 7.05
N GLU A 60 3.39 27.07 7.71
CA GLU A 60 3.48 27.03 9.19
C GLU A 60 4.58 27.94 9.72
N ARG A 61 5.75 27.93 9.07
CA ARG A 61 6.89 28.80 9.40
C ARG A 61 6.53 30.27 9.22
N ASP A 62 5.96 30.63 8.08
CA ASP A 62 5.64 32.02 7.74
C ASP A 62 4.52 32.58 8.63
N ALA A 63 3.64 31.70 9.13
CA ALA A 63 2.62 32.04 10.11
C ALA A 63 3.13 32.08 11.57
N GLY A 64 4.44 31.89 11.80
CA GLY A 64 5.05 31.88 13.13
C GLY A 64 4.67 30.68 14.00
N ARG A 65 3.97 29.68 13.45
CA ARG A 65 3.57 28.44 14.17
C ARG A 65 4.70 27.43 14.23
N LEU A 66 5.75 27.61 13.45
CA LEU A 66 6.90 26.72 13.38
C LEU A 66 8.19 27.53 13.35
N SER A 67 9.13 27.22 14.26
CA SER A 67 10.44 27.86 14.24
C SER A 67 11.25 27.41 13.02
N PRO A 68 12.21 28.21 12.52
CA PRO A 68 13.05 27.82 11.38
C PRO A 68 13.75 26.47 11.59
N ALA A 69 14.37 26.26 12.76
CA ALA A 69 15.04 25.01 13.09
C ALA A 69 14.10 23.79 13.15
N ALA A 70 12.83 23.97 13.56
CA ALA A 70 11.84 22.90 13.55
C ALA A 70 11.34 22.61 12.13
N CYS A 71 11.21 23.64 11.29
CA CYS A 71 10.90 23.50 9.86
C CYS A 71 11.96 22.66 9.15
N ASP A 72 13.24 22.99 9.34
CA ASP A 72 14.35 22.28 8.68
C ASP A 72 14.38 20.79 9.07
N LYS A 73 14.16 20.46 10.34
CA LYS A 73 14.07 19.07 10.81
C LYS A 73 12.91 18.32 10.17
N LYS A 74 11.74 18.95 10.09
CA LYS A 74 10.55 18.33 9.47
C LYS A 74 10.74 18.14 7.96
N LEU A 75 11.38 19.10 7.28
CA LEU A 75 11.73 18.98 5.85
C LEU A 75 12.72 17.84 5.61
N PHE A 76 13.75 17.73 6.45
CA PHE A 76 14.71 16.63 6.39
C PHE A 76 14.01 15.28 6.55
N LEU A 77 13.12 15.15 7.55
CA LEU A 77 12.36 13.92 7.77
C LEU A 77 11.45 13.60 6.57
N ALA A 78 10.71 14.58 6.05
CA ALA A 78 9.83 14.38 4.90
C ALA A 78 10.61 13.94 3.65
N ARG A 79 11.80 14.50 3.43
CA ARG A 79 12.69 14.06 2.32
C ARG A 79 13.16 12.63 2.54
N PHE A 80 13.58 12.29 3.75
CA PHE A 80 14.00 10.93 4.09
C PHE A 80 12.87 9.92 3.86
N GLU A 81 11.65 10.23 4.31
CA GLU A 81 10.46 9.40 4.09
C GLU A 81 10.17 9.20 2.59
N ARG A 82 10.26 10.27 1.79
CA ARG A 82 10.14 10.19 0.32
C ARG A 82 11.20 9.27 -0.26
N ASP A 83 12.47 9.47 0.08
CA ASP A 83 13.59 8.69 -0.44
C ASP A 83 13.45 7.20 -0.10
N GLN A 84 13.08 6.88 1.15
CA GLN A 84 12.79 5.51 1.59
C GLN A 84 11.61 4.91 0.82
N ALA A 85 10.49 5.63 0.75
CA ALA A 85 9.29 5.14 0.08
C ALA A 85 9.55 4.84 -1.39
N VAL A 86 10.33 5.66 -2.10
CA VAL A 86 10.73 5.41 -3.49
C VAL A 86 11.65 4.19 -3.61
N ALA A 87 12.64 4.05 -2.72
CA ALA A 87 13.63 2.97 -2.76
C ALA A 87 13.07 1.57 -2.44
N GLU A 88 12.00 1.50 -1.65
CA GLU A 88 11.35 0.24 -1.27
C GLU A 88 10.87 -0.60 -2.47
N SER A 89 10.83 -1.92 -2.32
CA SER A 89 10.40 -2.82 -3.41
C SER A 89 8.90 -2.70 -3.68
N SER A 90 8.54 -2.24 -4.88
CA SER A 90 7.13 -2.19 -5.28
C SER A 90 6.48 -3.58 -5.36
N LEU A 91 7.25 -4.60 -5.72
CA LEU A 91 6.77 -5.99 -5.83
C LEU A 91 6.46 -6.60 -4.47
N LYS A 92 7.29 -6.31 -3.46
CA LYS A 92 7.00 -6.69 -2.06
C LYS A 92 5.66 -6.12 -1.61
N TYR A 93 5.43 -4.82 -1.81
CA TYR A 93 4.16 -4.18 -1.41
C TYR A 93 2.96 -4.71 -2.21
N ALA A 94 3.11 -4.91 -3.52
CA ALA A 94 2.07 -5.52 -4.34
C ALA A 94 1.67 -6.91 -3.80
N TYR A 95 2.65 -7.76 -3.47
CA TYR A 95 2.41 -9.07 -2.89
C TYR A 95 1.60 -8.99 -1.58
N VAL A 96 2.03 -8.15 -0.64
CA VAL A 96 1.37 -7.97 0.67
C VAL A 96 -0.08 -7.50 0.51
N TRP A 97 -0.36 -6.62 -0.45
CA TRP A 97 -1.71 -6.15 -0.71
C TRP A 97 -2.60 -7.23 -1.32
N PHE A 98 -2.09 -8.03 -2.26
CA PHE A 98 -2.83 -9.17 -2.79
C PHE A 98 -3.03 -10.27 -1.73
N GLN A 99 -2.04 -10.51 -0.88
CA GLN A 99 -2.15 -11.42 0.27
C GLN A 99 -3.26 -10.98 1.21
N SER A 100 -3.27 -9.70 1.59
CA SER A 100 -4.32 -9.13 2.44
C SER A 100 -5.71 -9.35 1.84
N ALA A 101 -5.86 -9.13 0.53
CA ALA A 101 -7.11 -9.39 -0.18
C ALA A 101 -7.51 -10.87 -0.17
N ALA A 102 -6.55 -11.78 -0.33
CA ALA A 102 -6.79 -13.22 -0.45
C ALA A 102 -7.04 -13.93 0.88
N GLU A 103 -6.38 -13.47 1.95
CA GLU A 103 -6.31 -14.17 3.24
C GLU A 103 -7.14 -13.50 4.35
N LEU A 104 -7.21 -12.15 4.37
CA LEU A 104 -7.87 -11.43 5.47
C LEU A 104 -9.35 -11.12 5.22
N PHE A 105 -9.76 -11.08 3.95
CA PHE A 105 -11.14 -10.75 3.56
C PHE A 105 -11.90 -11.94 2.97
N THR A 106 -11.60 -13.13 3.48
CA THR A 106 -12.30 -14.38 3.15
C THR A 106 -12.65 -15.17 4.42
N PRO A 107 -13.85 -15.79 4.48
CA PRO A 107 -14.98 -15.64 3.56
C PRO A 107 -15.59 -14.22 3.62
N PRO A 108 -16.26 -13.72 2.55
CA PRO A 108 -16.71 -14.46 1.37
C PRO A 108 -15.68 -14.57 0.24
N GLU A 109 -15.85 -15.61 -0.58
CA GLU A 109 -15.07 -15.85 -1.80
C GLU A 109 -15.52 -14.89 -2.92
N SER A 110 -15.16 -13.62 -2.78
CA SER A 110 -15.49 -12.59 -3.77
C SER A 110 -14.57 -12.67 -5.00
N ARG A 111 -14.97 -12.05 -6.12
CA ARG A 111 -14.11 -11.96 -7.32
C ARG A 111 -12.72 -11.39 -7.03
N TRP A 112 -12.61 -10.48 -6.06
CA TRP A 112 -11.36 -9.81 -5.71
C TRP A 112 -10.42 -10.72 -4.96
N VAL A 113 -10.94 -11.60 -4.10
CA VAL A 113 -10.18 -12.66 -3.43
C VAL A 113 -9.58 -13.60 -4.48
N VAL A 114 -10.40 -14.07 -5.43
CA VAL A 114 -9.98 -14.97 -6.51
C VAL A 114 -8.88 -14.34 -7.37
N LEU A 115 -9.09 -13.10 -7.82
CA LEU A 115 -8.08 -12.36 -8.61
C LEU A 115 -6.78 -12.16 -7.82
N SER A 116 -6.88 -11.83 -6.54
CA SER A 116 -5.72 -11.61 -5.68
C SER A 116 -4.86 -12.86 -5.53
N ARG A 117 -5.46 -14.05 -5.37
CA ARG A 117 -4.70 -15.32 -5.34
C ARG A 117 -3.92 -15.57 -6.63
N GLY A 118 -4.49 -15.21 -7.77
CA GLY A 118 -3.78 -15.25 -9.05
C GLY A 118 -2.58 -14.30 -9.07
N ARG A 119 -2.82 -13.03 -8.68
CA ARG A 119 -1.80 -11.99 -8.64
C ARG A 119 -0.69 -12.22 -7.61
N MET A 120 -0.98 -12.84 -6.47
CA MET A 120 0.03 -13.22 -5.48
C MET A 120 1.09 -14.13 -6.10
N LYS A 121 0.68 -15.17 -6.82
CA LYS A 121 1.60 -16.13 -7.46
C LYS A 121 2.49 -15.45 -8.49
N GLU A 122 1.90 -14.62 -9.35
CA GLU A 122 2.62 -13.83 -10.35
C GLU A 122 3.63 -12.88 -9.69
N THR A 123 3.16 -12.10 -8.70
CA THR A 123 3.96 -11.07 -8.04
C THR A 123 5.11 -11.68 -7.23
N ARG A 124 4.88 -12.83 -6.55
CA ARG A 124 5.94 -13.56 -5.84
C ARG A 124 7.06 -13.98 -6.77
N ALA A 125 6.74 -14.48 -7.96
CA ALA A 125 7.74 -14.87 -8.95
C ALA A 125 8.54 -13.66 -9.47
N LEU A 126 7.88 -12.52 -9.68
CA LEU A 126 8.56 -11.28 -10.06
C LEU A 126 9.45 -10.75 -8.93
N TRP A 127 8.96 -10.78 -7.69
CA TRP A 127 9.71 -10.32 -6.52
C TRP A 127 10.97 -11.17 -6.30
N LYS A 128 10.86 -12.50 -6.45
CA LYS A 128 12.00 -13.41 -6.41
C LYS A 128 13.10 -13.00 -7.40
N LYS A 129 12.73 -12.71 -8.66
CA LYS A 129 13.65 -12.23 -9.70
C LYS A 129 14.30 -10.90 -9.33
N GLU A 130 13.56 -9.99 -8.70
CA GLU A 130 14.11 -8.71 -8.23
C GLU A 130 15.18 -8.93 -7.15
N LEU A 131 14.92 -9.81 -6.18
CA LEU A 131 15.88 -10.13 -5.12
C LEU A 131 17.13 -10.81 -5.68
N ASP A 132 16.96 -11.75 -6.60
CA ASP A 132 18.07 -12.41 -7.30
C ASP A 132 18.93 -11.38 -8.06
N ALA A 133 18.30 -10.47 -8.80
CA ALA A 133 18.99 -9.41 -9.54
C ALA A 133 19.74 -8.44 -8.61
N LYS A 134 19.17 -8.13 -7.44
CA LYS A 134 19.80 -7.30 -6.41
C LYS A 134 20.81 -8.05 -5.53
N LYS A 135 20.99 -9.36 -5.75
CA LYS A 135 21.84 -10.24 -4.92
C LYS A 135 21.49 -10.18 -3.44
N VAL A 136 20.21 -9.99 -3.12
CA VAL A 136 19.71 -9.97 -1.75
C VAL A 136 19.40 -11.41 -1.35
N PRO A 137 20.01 -11.95 -0.28
CA PRO A 137 19.70 -13.30 0.18
C PRO A 137 18.29 -13.35 0.77
N TYR A 138 17.54 -14.39 0.43
CA TYR A 138 16.22 -14.68 1.01
C TYR A 138 16.06 -16.19 1.22
N ARG A 139 15.09 -16.54 2.06
CA ARG A 139 14.61 -17.91 2.22
C ARG A 139 13.18 -17.97 1.73
N ASP A 140 12.71 -19.11 1.23
CA ASP A 140 11.38 -19.20 0.61
C ASP A 140 10.25 -18.78 1.58
N TYR A 141 10.38 -19.07 2.89
CA TYR A 141 9.40 -18.65 3.90
C TYR A 141 9.37 -17.13 4.15
N MET A 142 10.35 -16.37 3.67
CA MET A 142 10.36 -14.90 3.77
C MET A 142 9.53 -14.24 2.67
N LEU A 143 9.06 -15.04 1.70
CA LEU A 143 8.22 -14.62 0.58
C LEU A 143 6.76 -15.08 0.73
N ASP A 144 6.42 -15.67 1.89
CA ASP A 144 5.12 -16.25 2.22
C ASP A 144 4.50 -15.52 3.41
#